data_AF-A0ABD6EYZ8-F1
#
_entry.id   AF-A0ABD6EYZ8-F1
#
_cell.length_a   1.000
_cell.length_b   1.000
_cell.length_c   1.000
_cell.angle_alpha   90.00
_cell.angle_beta   90.00
_cell.angle_gamma   90.00
#
_symmetry.space_group_name_H-M   'P 1'
#
loop_
_entity.id
_entity.type
_entity.pdbx_description
1 polymer ?
#
loop_
_entity_poly.entity_id
_entity_poly.type
_entity_poly.pdbx_seq_one_letter_code
_entity_poly.pdbx_strand_id
1 'polypeptide(L)'
;MVLQYEQYQCCRVLANIRTGSKGEVLNDRHAIPNGRLFNVLSCPHFSIEILIYLLITVYYYFSWPTLLCFLFVLTNQSYTAMMNHRWYLIKFKDQYPKKRKALIPFLF
;
A
#
# COMPACT_ATOMS: atom_id res chain seq x y z
N MET A 1 6.58 -6.80 14.37
CA MET A 1 5.64 -5.98 15.16
C MET A 1 5.55 -4.54 14.63
N VAL A 2 6.67 -3.83 14.44
CA VAL A 2 6.68 -2.45 13.91
C VAL A 2 6.07 -2.31 12.50
N LEU A 3 6.39 -3.22 11.57
CA LEU A 3 5.82 -3.19 10.22
C LEU A 3 4.31 -3.37 10.20
N GLN A 4 3.79 -4.32 10.99
CA GLN A 4 2.35 -4.53 11.14
C GLN A 4 1.66 -3.28 11.67
N TYR A 5 2.29 -2.58 12.62
CA TYR A 5 1.80 -1.32 13.13
C TYR A 5 1.75 -0.24 12.04
N GLU A 6 2.80 -0.08 11.24
CA GLU A 6 2.81 0.87 10.12
C GLU A 6 1.73 0.55 9.06
N GLN A 7 1.51 -0.73 8.77
CA GLN A 7 0.44 -1.17 7.87
C GLN A 7 -0.94 -0.79 8.44
N TYR A 8 -1.16 -1.06 9.73
CA TYR A 8 -2.40 -0.69 10.43
C TYR A 8 -2.64 0.82 10.38
N GLN A 9 -1.61 1.63 10.59
CA GLN A 9 -1.70 3.09 10.51
C GLN A 9 -2.07 3.56 9.10
N CYS A 10 -1.51 2.93 8.05
CA CYS A 10 -1.88 3.24 6.68
C CYS A 10 -3.35 2.90 6.39
N CYS A 11 -3.81 1.74 6.83
CA CYS A 11 -5.21 1.33 6.69
C CYS A 11 -6.17 2.25 7.45
N ARG A 12 -5.78 2.72 8.65
CA ARG A 12 -6.54 3.71 9.41
C ARG A 12 -6.68 5.04 8.68
N VAL A 13 -5.61 5.53 8.05
CA VAL A 13 -5.68 6.75 7.23
C VAL A 13 -6.66 6.57 6.08
N LEU A 14 -6.63 5.42 5.39
CA LEU A 14 -7.57 5.12 4.31
C LEU A 14 -9.03 5.03 4.80
N ALA A 15 -9.25 4.44 5.97
CA ALA A 15 -10.57 4.36 6.58
C ALA A 15 -11.11 5.77 6.94
N ASN A 16 -10.29 6.57 7.62
CA ASN A 16 -10.64 7.94 8.04
C ASN A 16 -10.92 8.91 6.88
N ILE A 17 -10.49 8.59 5.66
CA ILE A 17 -10.84 9.36 4.46
C ILE A 17 -12.29 9.13 4.05
N ARG A 18 -12.85 7.96 4.36
CA ARG A 18 -14.23 7.57 4.02
C ARG A 18 -15.20 7.79 5.16
N THR A 19 -14.72 7.74 6.41
CA THR A 19 -15.53 7.93 7.61
C THR A 19 -15.38 9.33 8.19
N GLY A 20 -16.50 9.95 8.54
CA GLY A 20 -16.52 11.19 9.30
C GLY A 20 -16.12 11.00 10.76
N SER A 21 -16.01 12.12 11.49
CA SER A 21 -15.62 12.15 12.92
C SER A 21 -16.48 11.29 13.86
N LYS A 22 -17.65 10.82 13.40
CA LYS A 22 -18.60 9.96 14.13
C LYS A 22 -18.66 8.51 13.64
N GLY A 23 -17.79 8.10 12.70
CA GLY A 23 -17.80 6.76 12.11
C GLY A 23 -18.82 6.55 10.97
N GLU A 24 -19.55 7.60 10.60
CA GLU A 24 -20.52 7.58 9.49
C GLU A 24 -19.79 7.70 8.14
N VAL A 25 -20.18 6.91 7.14
CA VAL A 25 -19.60 6.98 5.79
C VAL A 25 -20.13 8.25 5.11
N LEU A 26 -19.30 9.29 5.05
CA LEU A 26 -19.73 10.61 4.55
C LEU A 26 -19.82 10.66 3.03
N ASN A 27 -19.04 9.85 2.30
CA ASN A 27 -19.06 9.80 0.84
C ASN A 27 -18.32 8.56 0.30
N ASP A 28 -18.87 7.92 -0.73
CA ASP A 28 -18.17 6.88 -1.52
C ASP A 28 -17.11 7.46 -2.48
N ARG A 29 -16.99 8.79 -2.49
CA ARG A 29 -15.98 9.49 -3.27
C ARG A 29 -14.60 9.16 -2.72
N HIS A 30 -13.81 8.49 -3.55
CA HIS A 30 -12.40 8.27 -3.26
C HIS A 30 -11.72 9.64 -3.18
N ALA A 31 -10.91 9.84 -2.15
CA ALA A 31 -10.03 11.00 -2.02
C ALA A 31 -8.58 10.55 -2.08
N ILE A 32 -7.67 11.49 -2.34
CA ILE A 32 -6.24 11.22 -2.37
C ILE A 32 -5.73 11.17 -0.92
N PRO A 33 -5.23 10.02 -0.43
CA PRO A 33 -4.67 9.94 0.92
C PRO A 33 -3.42 10.81 1.03
N ASN A 34 -3.36 11.65 2.06
CA ASN A 34 -2.23 12.52 2.34
C ASN A 34 -1.71 12.24 3.76
N GLY A 35 -0.39 12.17 3.93
CA GLY A 35 0.26 11.95 5.24
C GLY A 35 1.08 10.66 5.34
N ARG A 36 2.09 10.66 6.22
CA ARG A 36 3.05 9.56 6.46
C ARG A 36 3.65 9.01 5.14
N LEU A 37 3.65 7.69 4.98
CA LEU A 37 4.21 6.98 3.82
C LEU A 37 3.44 7.26 2.52
N PHE A 38 2.20 7.80 2.59
CA PHE A 38 1.45 8.17 1.39
C PHE A 38 2.06 9.35 0.62
N ASN A 39 2.94 10.13 1.25
CA ASN A 39 3.65 11.21 0.57
C ASN A 39 4.66 10.69 -0.46
N VAL A 40 5.16 9.46 -0.26
CA VAL A 40 6.19 8.84 -1.12
C VAL A 40 5.57 7.74 -1.98
N LEU A 41 4.65 6.97 -1.41
CA LEU A 41 4.05 5.78 -2.04
C LEU A 41 2.55 5.93 -2.20
N SER A 42 2.04 5.46 -3.33
CA SER A 42 0.60 5.42 -3.60
C SER A 42 -0.11 4.42 -2.70
N CYS A 43 0.52 3.26 -2.50
CA CYS A 43 -0.01 2.14 -1.71
C CYS A 43 1.04 1.61 -0.72
N PRO A 44 1.35 2.34 0.37
CA PRO A 44 2.39 1.95 1.32
C PRO A 44 2.09 0.64 2.07
N HIS A 45 0.82 0.28 2.23
CA HIS A 45 0.42 -0.97 2.90
C HIS A 45 0.86 -2.21 2.11
N PHE A 46 0.80 -2.18 0.77
CA PHE A 46 1.28 -3.29 -0.07
C PHE A 46 2.79 -3.46 0.02
N SER A 47 3.55 -2.36 0.05
CA SER A 47 4.99 -2.38 0.21
C SER A 47 5.40 -2.96 1.57
N ILE A 48 4.67 -2.63 2.62
CA ILE A 48 4.89 -3.19 3.97
C ILE A 48 4.58 -4.68 3.99
N GLU A 49 3.50 -5.12 3.34
CA GLU A 49 3.13 -6.54 3.25
C GLU A 49 4.21 -7.37 2.56
N ILE A 50 4.75 -6.90 1.44
CA ILE A 50 5.88 -7.53 0.76
C ILE A 50 7.09 -7.64 1.69
N LEU A 51 7.39 -6.59 2.45
CA LEU A 51 8.50 -6.59 3.39
C LEU A 51 8.29 -7.57 4.56
N ILE A 52 7.05 -7.71 5.06
CA ILE A 52 6.71 -8.70 6.08
C ILE A 52 6.96 -10.12 5.54
N TYR A 53 6.50 -10.43 4.33
CA TYR A 53 6.73 -11.74 3.73
C TYR A 53 8.21 -12.00 3.43
N LEU A 54 8.97 -10.98 3.03
CA LEU A 54 10.43 -11.08 2.87
C LEU A 54 11.10 -11.49 4.19
N LEU A 55 10.75 -10.83 5.29
CA LEU A 55 11.29 -11.15 6.62
C LEU A 55 10.89 -12.55 7.07
N ILE A 56 9.66 -13.00 6.77
CA ILE A 56 9.22 -14.37 7.04
C ILE A 56 10.07 -15.36 6.25
N THR A 57 10.28 -15.14 4.95
CA THR A 57 11.12 -16.01 4.12
C THR A 57 12.56 -16.08 4.64
N VAL A 58 13.14 -14.95 5.06
CA VAL A 58 14.48 -14.91 5.66
C VAL A 58 14.51 -15.67 6.99
N TYR A 59 13.51 -15.49 7.84
CA TYR A 59 13.41 -16.17 9.15
C TYR A 59 13.36 -17.70 9.01
N TYR A 60 12.67 -18.20 7.98
CA TYR A 60 12.60 -19.63 7.66
C TYR A 60 13.70 -20.10 6.69
N TYR A 61 14.82 -19.38 6.62
CA TYR A 61 16.01 -19.74 5.82
C TYR A 61 15.68 -20.05 4.35
N PHE A 62 14.79 -19.27 3.73
CA PHE A 62 14.36 -19.45 2.35
C PHE A 62 13.77 -20.84 2.05
N SER A 63 13.09 -21.45 3.03
CA SER A 63 12.36 -22.69 2.80
C SER A 63 11.38 -22.57 1.62
N TRP A 64 11.28 -23.64 0.82
CA TRP A 64 10.43 -23.70 -0.36
C TRP A 64 9.00 -23.15 -0.17
N PRO A 65 8.26 -23.49 0.90
CA PRO A 65 6.91 -22.96 1.10
C PRO A 65 6.89 -21.44 1.28
N THR A 66 7.81 -20.91 2.10
CA THR A 66 7.87 -19.47 2.39
C THR A 66 8.34 -18.65 1.21
N LEU A 67 9.22 -19.21 0.38
CA LEU A 67 9.67 -18.58 -0.85
C LEU A 67 8.55 -18.51 -1.89
N LEU A 68 7.78 -19.58 -2.06
CA LEU A 68 6.60 -19.59 -2.94
C LEU A 68 5.53 -18.59 -2.47
N CYS A 69 5.24 -18.54 -1.16
CA CYS A 69 4.33 -17.55 -0.59
C CYS A 69 4.82 -16.11 -0.82
N PHE A 70 6.11 -15.84 -0.62
CA PHE A 70 6.67 -14.52 -0.87
C PHE A 70 6.57 -14.11 -2.34
N LEU A 71 6.90 -15.00 -3.28
CA LEU A 71 6.79 -14.70 -4.72
C LEU A 71 5.34 -14.45 -5.14
N PHE A 72 4.40 -15.21 -4.59
CA PHE A 72 2.97 -14.99 -4.80
C PHE A 72 2.54 -13.60 -4.30
N VAL A 73 2.88 -13.25 -3.05
CA VAL A 73 2.55 -11.94 -2.47
C VAL A 73 3.22 -10.81 -3.24
N LEU A 74 4.50 -10.94 -3.56
CA LEU A 74 5.25 -9.95 -4.33
C LEU A 74 4.58 -9.66 -5.67
N THR A 75 4.24 -10.70 -6.43
CA THR A 75 3.62 -10.55 -7.75
C THR A 75 2.22 -9.96 -7.66
N ASN A 76 1.39 -10.51 -6.78
CA ASN A 76 0.01 -10.07 -6.59
C ASN A 76 -0.04 -8.60 -6.14
N GLN A 77 0.71 -8.25 -5.10
CA GLN A 77 0.70 -6.90 -4.54
C GLN A 77 1.35 -5.86 -5.48
N SER A 78 2.38 -6.26 -6.25
CA SER A 78 2.95 -5.37 -7.28
C SER A 78 1.94 -5.06 -8.38
N TYR A 79 1.23 -6.08 -8.88
CA TYR A 79 0.22 -5.90 -9.91
C TYR A 79 -0.95 -5.02 -9.43
N THR A 80 -1.48 -5.29 -8.24
CA THR A 80 -2.56 -4.51 -7.65
C THR A 80 -2.15 -3.05 -7.41
N ALA A 81 -0.93 -2.80 -6.94
CA ALA A 81 -0.45 -1.43 -6.74
C ALA A 81 -0.30 -0.66 -8.05
N MET A 82 0.19 -1.31 -9.12
CA MET A 82 0.29 -0.69 -10.44
C MET A 82 -1.09 -0.32 -10.99
N MET A 83 -2.07 -1.22 -10.87
CA MET A 83 -3.45 -0.94 -11.27
C MET A 83 -4.03 0.22 -10.48
N ASN A 84 -3.83 0.23 -9.17
CA ASN A 84 -4.36 1.28 -8.30
C ASN A 84 -3.70 2.64 -8.61
N HIS A 85 -2.38 2.66 -8.82
CA HIS A 85 -1.66 3.87 -9.21
C HIS A 85 -2.15 4.43 -10.55
N ARG A 86 -2.33 3.57 -11.57
CA ARG A 86 -2.93 3.97 -12.86
C ARG A 86 -4.34 4.51 -12.69
N TRP A 87 -5.16 3.86 -11.87
CA TRP A 87 -6.51 4.32 -11.58
C TRP A 87 -6.52 5.70 -10.90
N TYR A 88 -5.60 5.95 -9.95
CA TYR A 88 -5.44 7.27 -9.34
C TYR A 88 -5.02 8.34 -10.36
N LEU A 89 -4.07 8.04 -11.25
CA LEU A 89 -3.66 8.96 -12.32
C LEU A 89 -4.81 9.32 -13.26
N ILE A 90 -5.61 8.34 -13.68
CA ILE A 90 -6.75 8.55 -14.59
C ILE A 90 -7.85 9.36 -13.89
N LYS A 91 -8.15 9.05 -12.63
CA LYS A 91 -9.25 9.64 -11.88
C LYS A 91 -8.96 11.07 -11.42
N PHE A 92 -7.75 11.31 -10.91
CA PHE A 92 -7.38 12.60 -10.31
C PHE A 92 -6.53 13.49 -11.22
N LYS A 93 -6.07 12.98 -12.36
CA LYS A 93 -5.32 13.71 -13.40
C LYS A 93 -4.34 14.72 -12.79
N ASP A 94 -4.62 16.02 -12.92
CA ASP A 94 -3.75 17.12 -12.51
C ASP A 94 -3.65 17.32 -10.98
N GLN A 95 -4.59 16.78 -10.21
CA GLN A 95 -4.58 16.85 -8.74
C GLN A 95 -3.70 15.77 -8.12
N TYR A 96 -3.25 14.78 -8.90
CA TYR A 96 -2.41 13.71 -8.37
C TYR A 96 -0.93 14.13 -8.32
N PRO A 97 -0.26 14.04 -7.17
CA PRO A 97 1.13 14.45 -7.05
C PRO A 97 2.06 13.53 -7.86
N LYS A 98 2.64 14.09 -8.93
CA LYS A 98 3.54 13.39 -9.88
C LYS A 98 4.81 12.80 -9.23
N LYS A 99 5.14 13.19 -8.00
CA LYS A 99 6.29 12.67 -7.24
C LYS A 99 6.00 11.35 -6.51
N ARG A 100 4.74 10.89 -6.44
CA ARG A 100 4.38 9.63 -5.76
C ARG A 100 4.70 8.43 -6.63
N LYS A 101 5.36 7.44 -6.04
CA LYS A 101 5.69 6.16 -6.67
C LYS A 101 4.64 5.11 -6.38
N ALA A 102 4.58 4.05 -7.18
CA ALA A 102 3.52 3.04 -7.05
C ALA A 102 3.74 2.13 -5.83
N LEU A 103 4.96 1.62 -5.66
CA LEU A 103 5.22 0.52 -4.72
C LEU A 103 6.58 0.61 -3.99
N ILE A 104 7.70 0.87 -4.67
CA ILE A 104 9.03 0.87 -4.03
C ILE A 104 9.75 2.17 -4.38
N PRO A 105 10.37 2.88 -3.40
CA PRO A 105 11.33 3.91 -3.75
C PRO A 105 12.46 3.23 -4.52
N PHE A 106 12.57 3.51 -5.83
CA PHE A 106 13.56 3.00 -6.81
C PHE A 106 13.13 1.86 -7.75
N LEU A 107 11.93 1.30 -7.62
CA LEU A 107 11.32 0.43 -8.64
C LEU A 107 9.85 0.86 -8.84
N PHE A 108 9.62 1.53 -9.98
CA PHE A 108 8.38 2.18 -10.43
C PHE A 108 7.93 3.40 -9.60
#